data_AF-A0A1V0BFZ8-F1
#
_entry.id   AF-A0A1V0BFZ8-F1
#
_cell.length_a   1.000
_cell.length_b   1.000
_cell.length_c   1.000
_cell.angle_alpha   90.00
_cell.angle_beta   90.00
_cell.angle_gamma   90.00
#
_symmetry.space_group_name_H-M   'P 1'
#
loop_
_entity.id
_entity.type
_entity.pdbx_description
1 polymer ?
#
loop_
_entity_poly.entity_id
_entity_poly.type
_entity_poly.pdbx_seq_one_letter_code
_entity_poly.pdbx_strand_id
1 'polypeptide(L)'
;MTQRPTLWRQLQKARGRVEDRPHALWSATAHNAGKAGTRRRQETQVQWKKLALGALVVAGAAAVGGWFSLDKETRGLLATFPTNRDLLFWSEPQRDAAFRALDRIPLLARSHMVPASGTPSPLPPGEPLPLRTDINAFMAGQRSAALLIVQGGKLRLERYGLDFDGAGRWTSFSVAKSFTSTLVGAALKDGYIRSLDDKVSDYIPDLKGSAYDDVSVRQLLTMTSGVQWNEDYADPQSDVARFNNHQPEAGQEALVSYMRQLPRAAPPGTRWLYSTGETNLVGTLVQQATGKPLATYLAEKVWGPAGMEHDATWLVSKTGQEVGGCCIQASPRDYAHMGLFILNGAKVDGQSIVPDGWWEAATTKQADIGRPGHGYGYQWWTNDDGSYAARGIFGQGIFIDPQRELVIVTNANWAGGACDPAAMKAREQFYREVQQAVDAEQQRSKD
;
A
#
# COMPACT_ATOMS: atom_id res chain seq x y z
N MET A 1 42.12 -32.09 52.35
CA MET A 1 42.73 -32.13 53.70
C MET A 1 42.14 -30.99 54.50
N THR A 2 41.57 -31.32 55.68
CA THR A 2 41.29 -30.45 56.87
C THR A 2 40.50 -29.15 56.67
N GLN A 3 39.52 -28.71 57.45
CA GLN A 3 38.71 -29.12 58.62
C GLN A 3 37.69 -27.93 58.75
N ARG A 4 36.36 -28.12 58.77
CA ARG A 4 35.46 -28.26 59.94
C ARG A 4 35.09 -26.94 60.70
N PRO A 5 33.97 -26.89 61.47
CA PRO A 5 32.84 -25.97 61.24
C PRO A 5 32.25 -25.32 62.55
N THR A 6 31.08 -24.67 62.47
CA THR A 6 30.14 -24.44 63.60
C THR A 6 28.68 -24.45 63.06
N LEU A 7 27.80 -25.43 63.37
CA LEU A 7 26.96 -25.63 64.58
C LEU A 7 26.03 -24.43 64.86
N TRP A 8 24.69 -24.51 64.73
CA TRP A 8 23.78 -25.34 65.56
C TRP A 8 22.38 -25.62 64.94
N ARG A 9 21.78 -26.72 65.39
CA ARG A 9 20.62 -27.49 64.88
C ARG A 9 19.42 -27.46 65.83
N GLN A 10 18.21 -27.44 65.24
CA GLN A 10 17.06 -28.38 65.38
C GLN A 10 16.44 -28.75 66.74
N LEU A 11 15.10 -28.79 66.75
CA LEU A 11 14.28 -29.72 67.56
C LEU A 11 13.14 -30.34 66.70
N GLN A 12 12.91 -31.64 66.91
CA GLN A 12 12.00 -32.56 66.21
C GLN A 12 11.13 -33.34 67.23
N LYS A 13 9.89 -33.68 66.84
CA LYS A 13 9.14 -34.97 67.03
C LYS A 13 8.66 -35.47 68.44
N ALA A 14 7.35 -35.81 68.54
CA ALA A 14 6.75 -37.20 68.58
C ALA A 14 5.62 -37.53 69.63
N ARG A 15 4.55 -38.22 69.14
CA ARG A 15 3.65 -39.27 69.75
C ARG A 15 2.69 -38.91 70.93
N GLY A 16 1.45 -39.42 71.12
CA GLY A 16 0.53 -40.37 70.43
C GLY A 16 -0.73 -40.76 71.29
N ARG A 17 -1.72 -41.47 70.69
CA ARG A 17 -2.86 -42.35 71.19
C ARG A 17 -4.10 -41.82 71.96
N VAL A 18 -5.32 -42.29 71.59
CA VAL A 18 -6.26 -43.25 72.27
C VAL A 18 -7.66 -43.31 71.55
N GLU A 19 -8.36 -44.47 71.63
CA GLU A 19 -9.62 -44.95 70.98
C GLU A 19 -10.98 -44.59 71.67
N ASP A 20 -12.10 -44.91 70.96
CA ASP A 20 -13.48 -45.38 71.34
C ASP A 20 -14.65 -44.54 70.70
N ARG A 21 -15.87 -44.98 70.30
CA ARG A 21 -16.59 -46.23 69.91
C ARG A 21 -18.01 -45.80 69.32
N PRO A 22 -19.08 -46.63 69.06
CA PRO A 22 -19.74 -46.79 67.72
C PRO A 22 -21.30 -46.57 67.61
N HIS A 23 -21.93 -47.12 66.52
CA HIS A 23 -23.37 -47.41 66.19
C HIS A 23 -24.08 -46.46 65.19
N ALA A 24 -25.12 -46.81 64.41
CA ALA A 24 -25.58 -47.93 63.56
C ALA A 24 -27.00 -47.57 63.05
N LEU A 25 -27.44 -48.15 61.93
CA LEU A 25 -28.83 -48.27 61.39
C LEU A 25 -29.39 -47.12 60.52
N TRP A 26 -29.88 -47.48 59.32
CA TRP A 26 -31.26 -47.31 58.81
C TRP A 26 -31.26 -47.53 57.28
N SER A 27 -31.69 -48.72 56.84
CA SER A 27 -31.90 -49.09 55.43
C SER A 27 -33.39 -49.33 55.18
N ALA A 28 -34.15 -48.29 54.79
CA ALA A 28 -35.53 -48.46 54.29
C ALA A 28 -36.11 -47.24 53.53
N THR A 29 -35.31 -46.45 52.79
CA THR A 29 -35.81 -45.29 52.00
C THR A 29 -35.26 -45.18 50.58
N ALA A 30 -34.51 -46.16 50.08
CA ALA A 30 -33.74 -46.00 48.84
C ALA A 30 -34.52 -46.23 47.53
N HIS A 31 -35.72 -46.85 47.53
CA HIS A 31 -36.37 -47.28 46.28
C HIS A 31 -37.32 -46.26 45.61
N ASN A 32 -37.85 -45.27 46.32
CA ASN A 32 -38.68 -44.21 45.71
C ASN A 32 -37.93 -42.90 45.42
N ALA A 33 -36.79 -42.65 46.08
CA ALA A 33 -35.95 -41.48 45.79
C ALA A 33 -35.18 -41.59 44.46
N GLY A 34 -34.87 -42.82 44.01
CA GLY A 34 -34.11 -43.07 42.78
C GLY A 34 -34.82 -42.69 41.48
N LYS A 35 -36.13 -42.96 41.37
CA LYS A 35 -36.94 -42.66 40.16
C LYS A 35 -37.26 -41.17 40.00
N ALA A 36 -37.54 -40.47 41.11
CA ALA A 36 -37.74 -39.02 41.09
C ALA A 36 -36.45 -38.26 40.75
N GLY A 37 -35.30 -38.72 41.27
CA GLY A 37 -33.98 -38.16 40.97
C GLY A 37 -33.53 -38.36 39.52
N THR A 38 -33.87 -39.50 38.89
CA THR A 38 -33.56 -39.75 37.46
C THR A 38 -34.42 -38.91 36.52
N ARG A 39 -35.73 -38.77 36.81
CA ARG A 39 -36.64 -37.94 36.00
C ARG A 39 -36.26 -36.46 36.06
N ARG A 40 -35.92 -35.95 37.26
CA ARG A 40 -35.46 -34.57 37.46
C ARG A 40 -34.10 -34.29 36.80
N ARG A 41 -33.19 -35.28 36.76
CA ARG A 41 -31.92 -35.21 36.01
C ARG A 41 -32.12 -35.24 34.49
N GLN A 42 -33.07 -36.04 33.99
CA GLN A 42 -33.41 -36.05 32.56
C GLN A 42 -34.07 -34.74 32.13
N GLU A 43 -35.01 -34.20 32.91
CA GLU A 43 -35.65 -32.92 32.63
C GLU A 43 -34.65 -31.75 32.63
N THR A 44 -33.74 -31.70 33.62
CA THR A 44 -32.67 -30.69 33.63
C THR A 44 -31.70 -30.85 32.46
N GLN A 45 -31.32 -32.08 32.07
CA GLN A 45 -30.52 -32.28 30.86
C GLN A 45 -31.22 -31.82 29.57
N VAL A 46 -32.52 -32.09 29.43
CA VAL A 46 -33.31 -31.65 28.27
C VAL A 46 -33.43 -30.12 28.25
N GLN A 47 -33.59 -29.50 29.42
CA GLN A 47 -33.65 -28.05 29.56
C GLN A 47 -32.31 -27.37 29.21
N TRP A 48 -31.19 -27.94 29.66
CA TRP A 48 -29.85 -27.48 29.27
C TRP A 48 -29.59 -27.63 27.77
N LYS A 49 -30.01 -28.74 27.17
CA LYS A 49 -29.90 -28.94 25.71
C LYS A 49 -30.73 -27.93 24.93
N LYS A 50 -31.94 -27.60 25.39
CA LYS A 50 -32.80 -26.57 24.76
C LYS A 50 -32.20 -25.17 24.91
N LEU A 51 -31.64 -24.84 26.07
CA LEU A 51 -30.96 -23.55 26.29
C LEU A 51 -29.69 -23.42 25.45
N ALA A 52 -28.88 -24.49 25.36
CA ALA A 52 -27.69 -24.51 24.51
C ALA A 52 -28.06 -24.39 23.02
N LEU A 53 -29.12 -25.07 22.57
CA LEU A 53 -29.60 -24.96 21.20
C LEU A 53 -30.15 -23.56 20.91
N GLY A 54 -30.91 -22.97 21.85
CA GLY A 54 -31.40 -21.59 21.74
C GLY A 54 -30.25 -20.58 21.65
N ALA A 55 -29.21 -20.74 22.46
CA ALA A 55 -28.02 -19.89 22.41
C ALA A 55 -27.26 -20.03 21.08
N LEU A 56 -27.15 -21.24 20.53
CA LEU A 56 -26.55 -21.47 19.21
C LEU A 56 -27.35 -20.83 18.07
N VAL A 57 -28.69 -20.90 18.13
CA VAL A 57 -29.56 -20.25 17.14
C VAL A 57 -29.43 -18.73 17.21
N VAL A 58 -29.39 -18.15 18.42
CA VAL A 58 -29.19 -16.71 18.61
C VAL A 58 -27.80 -16.28 18.15
N ALA A 59 -26.75 -17.04 18.48
CA ALA A 59 -25.39 -16.77 18.01
C ALA A 59 -25.30 -16.89 16.48
N GLY A 60 -25.95 -17.89 15.88
CA GLY A 60 -26.03 -18.04 14.43
C GLY A 60 -26.78 -16.90 13.75
N ALA A 61 -27.92 -16.48 14.29
CA ALA A 61 -28.68 -15.34 13.78
C ALA A 61 -27.93 -14.02 13.96
N ALA A 62 -27.21 -13.83 15.07
CA ALA A 62 -26.36 -12.67 15.30
C ALA A 62 -25.12 -12.67 14.39
N ALA A 63 -24.53 -13.84 14.10
CA ALA A 63 -23.44 -13.97 13.15
C ALA A 63 -23.89 -13.70 11.71
N VAL A 64 -25.08 -14.18 11.32
CA VAL A 64 -25.69 -13.91 10.01
C VAL A 64 -26.09 -12.43 9.89
N GLY A 65 -26.77 -11.88 10.90
CA GLY A 65 -27.12 -10.46 10.95
C GLY A 65 -25.88 -9.56 10.94
N GLY A 66 -24.85 -9.94 11.71
CA GLY A 66 -23.54 -9.31 11.70
C GLY A 66 -22.88 -9.36 10.31
N TRP A 67 -22.85 -10.54 9.67
CA TRP A 67 -22.32 -10.71 8.32
C TRP A 67 -23.01 -9.80 7.31
N PHE A 68 -24.34 -9.75 7.30
CA PHE A 68 -25.09 -8.87 6.38
C PHE A 68 -25.09 -7.38 6.77
N SER A 69 -24.70 -7.05 8.00
CA SER A 69 -24.47 -5.66 8.43
C SER A 69 -23.11 -5.11 8.03
N LEU A 70 -22.16 -6.00 7.69
CA LEU A 70 -20.86 -5.60 7.14
C LEU A 70 -21.02 -5.16 5.69
N ASP A 71 -20.30 -4.10 5.33
CA ASP A 71 -20.20 -3.66 3.95
C ASP A 71 -19.64 -4.78 3.06
N LYS A 72 -19.84 -4.64 1.75
CA LYS A 72 -19.47 -5.66 0.76
C LYS A 72 -17.96 -5.94 0.77
N GLU A 73 -17.14 -4.93 1.05
CA GLU A 73 -15.67 -5.06 1.08
C GLU A 73 -15.23 -5.87 2.31
N THR A 74 -15.78 -5.55 3.49
CA THR A 74 -15.44 -6.26 4.74
C THR A 74 -15.87 -7.74 4.69
N ARG A 75 -16.98 -8.07 4.03
CA ARG A 75 -17.38 -9.47 3.81
C ARG A 75 -16.43 -10.23 2.88
N GLY A 76 -16.00 -9.61 1.78
CA GLY A 76 -15.03 -10.22 0.86
C GLY A 76 -13.71 -10.51 1.56
N LEU A 77 -13.24 -9.55 2.37
CA LEU A 77 -12.02 -9.66 3.17
C LEU A 77 -12.02 -10.85 4.13
N LEU A 78 -13.12 -11.04 4.87
CA LEU A 78 -13.24 -12.14 5.85
C LEU A 78 -13.30 -13.52 5.18
N ALA A 79 -13.77 -13.61 3.94
CA ALA A 79 -13.89 -14.88 3.21
C ALA A 79 -12.55 -15.39 2.63
N THR A 80 -11.60 -14.50 2.33
CA THR A 80 -10.34 -14.83 1.64
C THR A 80 -9.10 -14.27 2.35
N PHE A 81 -9.20 -14.06 3.67
CA PHE A 81 -8.26 -13.29 4.49
C PHE A 81 -6.78 -13.70 4.27
N PRO A 82 -5.93 -12.81 3.74
CA PRO A 82 -4.50 -13.05 3.64
C PRO A 82 -3.86 -13.08 5.03
N THR A 83 -2.96 -14.04 5.29
CA THR A 83 -2.36 -14.25 6.62
C THR A 83 -0.91 -13.79 6.74
N ASN A 84 -0.28 -13.34 5.65
CA ASN A 84 1.12 -12.90 5.63
C ASN A 84 1.28 -11.59 4.85
N ARG A 85 2.46 -10.96 4.95
CA ARG A 85 2.78 -9.67 4.29
C ARG A 85 3.40 -9.82 2.90
N ASP A 86 3.49 -11.04 2.39
CA ASP A 86 4.20 -11.35 1.15
C ASP A 86 3.27 -11.20 -0.06
N LEU A 87 2.78 -9.97 -0.25
CA LEU A 87 1.73 -9.62 -1.20
C LEU A 87 2.03 -10.03 -2.65
N LEU A 88 3.32 -10.15 -3.00
CA LEU A 88 3.76 -10.57 -4.33
C LEU A 88 3.36 -12.01 -4.66
N PHE A 89 3.18 -12.84 -3.63
CA PHE A 89 2.89 -14.28 -3.77
C PHE A 89 1.45 -14.63 -3.37
N TRP A 90 0.59 -13.63 -3.13
CA TRP A 90 -0.82 -13.88 -2.88
C TRP A 90 -1.53 -14.39 -4.13
N SER A 91 -2.45 -15.34 -3.91
CA SER A 91 -3.39 -15.78 -4.94
C SER A 91 -4.24 -14.62 -5.45
N GLU A 92 -4.78 -14.74 -6.66
CA GLU A 92 -5.64 -13.72 -7.24
C GLU A 92 -6.84 -13.32 -6.34
N PRO A 93 -7.61 -14.25 -5.73
CA PRO A 93 -8.71 -13.89 -4.83
C PRO A 93 -8.24 -13.17 -3.55
N GLN A 94 -7.07 -13.51 -3.02
CA GLN A 94 -6.48 -12.79 -1.89
C GLN A 94 -6.16 -11.34 -2.28
N ARG A 95 -5.58 -11.13 -3.47
CA ARG A 95 -5.30 -9.79 -4.00
C ARG A 95 -6.58 -8.98 -4.24
N ASP A 96 -7.62 -9.58 -4.82
CA ASP A 96 -8.91 -8.92 -5.06
C ASP A 96 -9.52 -8.36 -3.77
N ALA A 97 -9.42 -9.12 -2.67
CA ALA A 97 -9.90 -8.69 -1.36
C ALA A 97 -8.96 -7.69 -0.68
N ALA A 98 -7.65 -7.88 -0.79
CA ALA A 98 -6.68 -7.13 -0.01
C ALA A 98 -6.32 -5.77 -0.62
N PHE A 99 -6.24 -5.63 -1.95
CA PHE A 99 -5.77 -4.39 -2.59
C PHE A 99 -6.64 -3.16 -2.30
N ARG A 100 -7.90 -3.38 -1.91
CA ARG A 100 -8.85 -2.33 -1.49
C ARG A 100 -8.83 -2.02 0.01
N ALA A 101 -8.05 -2.76 0.80
CA ALA A 101 -8.16 -2.78 2.25
C ALA A 101 -6.82 -3.04 2.99
N LEU A 102 -5.67 -2.85 2.32
CA LEU A 102 -4.35 -3.14 2.91
C LEU A 102 -4.12 -2.37 4.22
N ASP A 103 -4.63 -1.15 4.31
CA ASP A 103 -4.54 -0.26 5.46
C ASP A 103 -5.62 -0.51 6.53
N ARG A 104 -6.67 -1.27 6.20
CA ARG A 104 -7.74 -1.64 7.13
C ARG A 104 -7.46 -2.95 7.85
N ILE A 105 -6.39 -3.65 7.49
CA ILE A 105 -5.95 -4.88 8.18
C ILE A 105 -4.66 -4.60 8.96
N PRO A 106 -4.74 -4.36 10.29
CA PRO A 106 -3.56 -4.08 11.11
C PRO A 106 -2.50 -5.20 11.10
N LEU A 107 -2.92 -6.44 10.80
CA LEU A 107 -2.00 -7.58 10.63
C LEU A 107 -1.14 -7.44 9.37
N LEU A 108 -1.65 -6.79 8.31
CA LEU A 108 -0.95 -6.63 7.03
C LEU A 108 -0.08 -5.37 7.03
N ALA A 109 -0.64 -4.24 7.46
CA ALA A 109 0.09 -2.98 7.51
C ALA A 109 -0.51 -2.01 8.53
N ARG A 110 0.36 -1.18 9.09
CA ARG A 110 -0.05 0.08 9.71
C ARG A 110 0.05 1.18 8.66
N SER A 111 -0.62 2.29 8.90
CA SER A 111 -0.59 3.43 8.00
C SER A 111 -0.73 4.75 8.75
N HIS A 112 -0.26 5.82 8.11
CA HIS A 112 -0.58 7.18 8.51
C HIS A 112 -1.67 7.73 7.57
N MET A 113 -2.56 8.54 8.13
CA MET A 113 -3.64 9.18 7.38
C MET A 113 -3.12 10.42 6.64
N VAL A 114 -3.63 10.63 5.44
CA VAL A 114 -3.49 11.86 4.66
C VAL A 114 -4.91 12.44 4.56
N PRO A 115 -5.23 13.49 5.34
CA PRO A 115 -6.59 14.01 5.38
C PRO A 115 -6.99 14.59 4.01
N ALA A 116 -8.26 14.45 3.65
CA ALA A 116 -8.87 15.07 2.48
C ALA A 116 -8.65 16.58 2.45
N SER A 117 -8.80 17.18 1.27
CA SER A 117 -8.78 18.64 1.16
C SER A 117 -9.95 19.26 1.93
N GLY A 118 -9.69 20.39 2.60
CA GLY A 118 -10.76 21.21 3.18
C GLY A 118 -11.66 21.85 2.11
N THR A 119 -11.20 21.88 0.86
CA THR A 119 -11.92 22.37 -0.31
C THR A 119 -11.75 21.40 -1.48
N PRO A 120 -12.43 20.24 -1.46
CA PRO A 120 -12.36 19.29 -2.57
C PRO A 120 -12.72 19.92 -3.91
N SER A 121 -11.93 19.61 -4.94
CA SER A 121 -12.20 20.08 -6.30
C SER A 121 -13.12 19.08 -7.00
N PRO A 122 -14.21 19.54 -7.65
CA PRO A 122 -15.07 18.62 -8.37
C PRO A 122 -14.39 18.12 -9.65
N LEU A 123 -14.67 16.88 -10.04
CA LEU A 123 -14.43 16.37 -11.40
C LEU A 123 -15.73 16.47 -12.21
N PRO A 124 -15.98 17.57 -12.94
CA PRO A 124 -17.22 17.76 -13.67
C PRO A 124 -17.35 16.71 -14.79
N PRO A 125 -18.56 16.21 -15.08
CA PRO A 125 -18.77 15.27 -16.18
C PRO A 125 -18.51 15.95 -17.53
N GLY A 126 -18.01 15.17 -18.49
CA GLY A 126 -17.89 15.54 -19.90
C GLY A 126 -18.50 14.49 -20.81
N GLU A 127 -18.80 14.89 -22.05
CA GLU A 127 -19.37 13.99 -23.07
C GLU A 127 -18.45 12.78 -23.31
N PRO A 128 -18.91 11.52 -23.34
CA PRO A 128 -18.01 10.39 -23.55
C PRO A 128 -17.20 10.48 -24.86
N LEU A 129 -15.93 10.07 -24.82
CA LEU A 129 -15.11 9.94 -26.03
C LEU A 129 -15.64 8.79 -26.93
N PRO A 130 -15.60 8.93 -28.27
CA PRO A 130 -16.06 7.90 -29.20
C PRO A 130 -15.02 6.77 -29.36
N LEU A 131 -14.83 6.00 -28.28
CA LEU A 131 -13.92 4.86 -28.25
C LEU A 131 -14.50 3.67 -29.03
N ARG A 132 -13.65 2.96 -29.77
CA ARG A 132 -14.01 1.73 -30.52
C ARG A 132 -13.89 0.50 -29.64
N THR A 133 -13.00 0.53 -28.66
CA THR A 133 -12.81 -0.52 -27.67
C THR A 133 -14.08 -0.71 -26.84
N ASP A 134 -14.53 -1.97 -26.70
CA ASP A 134 -15.51 -2.35 -25.69
C ASP A 134 -14.87 -2.20 -24.30
N ILE A 135 -15.31 -1.17 -23.56
CA ILE A 135 -14.76 -0.83 -22.26
C ILE A 135 -14.96 -1.96 -21.24
N ASN A 136 -16.07 -2.69 -21.30
CA ASN A 136 -16.32 -3.79 -20.37
C ASN A 136 -15.36 -4.96 -20.65
N ALA A 137 -15.18 -5.30 -21.93
CA ALA A 137 -14.24 -6.34 -22.34
C ALA A 137 -12.79 -5.95 -22.01
N PHE A 138 -12.40 -4.69 -22.24
CA PHE A 138 -11.10 -4.16 -21.87
C PHE A 138 -10.85 -4.25 -20.37
N MET A 139 -11.80 -3.76 -19.54
CA MET A 139 -11.67 -3.83 -18.09
C MET A 139 -11.62 -5.27 -17.58
N ALA A 140 -12.38 -6.20 -18.16
CA ALA A 140 -12.31 -7.62 -17.82
C ALA A 140 -10.93 -8.20 -18.15
N GLY A 141 -10.39 -7.93 -19.33
CA GLY A 141 -9.05 -8.37 -19.74
C GLY A 141 -7.92 -7.75 -18.92
N GLN A 142 -8.10 -6.53 -18.44
CA GLN A 142 -7.18 -5.85 -17.53
C GLN A 142 -7.41 -6.18 -16.05
N ARG A 143 -8.49 -6.90 -15.70
CA ARG A 143 -8.97 -7.04 -14.31
C ARG A 143 -8.96 -5.69 -13.58
N SER A 144 -9.58 -4.69 -14.19
CA SER A 144 -9.63 -3.33 -13.65
C SER A 144 -10.65 -3.23 -12.52
N ALA A 145 -10.22 -2.69 -11.38
CA ALA A 145 -11.10 -2.19 -10.34
C ALA A 145 -11.66 -0.81 -10.70
N ALA A 146 -10.86 0.03 -11.34
CA ALA A 146 -11.29 1.35 -11.81
C ALA A 146 -10.58 1.75 -13.12
N LEU A 147 -11.33 2.43 -13.98
CA LEU A 147 -10.84 3.09 -15.19
C LEU A 147 -11.50 4.46 -15.30
N LEU A 148 -10.69 5.52 -15.23
CA LEU A 148 -11.14 6.89 -15.40
C LEU A 148 -10.38 7.54 -16.57
N ILE A 149 -11.08 8.35 -17.37
CA ILE A 149 -10.50 9.22 -18.38
C ILE A 149 -10.97 10.65 -18.10
N VAL A 150 -10.01 11.52 -17.84
CA VAL A 150 -10.23 12.95 -17.69
C VAL A 150 -9.55 13.68 -18.84
N GLN A 151 -10.27 14.53 -19.55
CA GLN A 151 -9.72 15.31 -20.66
C GLN A 151 -10.27 16.73 -20.62
N GLY A 152 -9.39 17.73 -20.75
CA GLY A 152 -9.76 19.14 -20.65
C GLY A 152 -10.43 19.49 -19.31
N GLY A 153 -9.98 18.85 -18.22
CA GLY A 153 -10.54 19.00 -16.87
C GLY A 153 -11.92 18.35 -16.65
N LYS A 154 -12.45 17.59 -17.63
CA LYS A 154 -13.76 16.93 -17.53
C LYS A 154 -13.62 15.41 -17.49
N LEU A 155 -14.40 14.76 -16.64
CA LEU A 155 -14.49 13.31 -16.53
C LEU A 155 -15.29 12.74 -17.71
N ARG A 156 -14.58 12.23 -18.72
CA ARG A 156 -15.15 11.68 -19.97
C ARG A 156 -15.51 10.19 -19.85
N LEU A 157 -14.90 9.48 -18.90
CA LEU A 157 -15.21 8.08 -18.57
C LEU A 157 -14.93 7.83 -17.09
N GLU A 158 -15.83 7.11 -16.43
CA GLU A 158 -15.65 6.56 -15.09
C GLU A 158 -16.35 5.21 -15.04
N ARG A 159 -15.57 4.14 -14.82
CA ARG A 159 -16.08 2.77 -14.72
C ARG A 159 -15.36 2.01 -13.64
N TYR A 160 -16.10 1.12 -12.99
CA TYR A 160 -15.61 0.29 -11.89
C TYR A 160 -15.85 -1.19 -12.18
N GLY A 161 -14.96 -2.04 -11.67
CA GLY A 161 -14.98 -3.49 -11.83
C GLY A 161 -14.49 -4.20 -10.58
N LEU A 162 -14.36 -5.54 -10.62
CA LEU A 162 -13.96 -6.35 -9.46
C LEU A 162 -14.81 -6.10 -8.20
N ASP A 163 -16.11 -5.85 -8.38
CA ASP A 163 -17.04 -5.50 -7.29
C ASP A 163 -16.62 -4.26 -6.46
N PHE A 164 -15.76 -3.40 -7.01
CA PHE A 164 -15.40 -2.11 -6.43
C PHE A 164 -16.40 -1.04 -6.88
N ASP A 165 -16.72 -0.07 -6.02
CA ASP A 165 -17.73 0.96 -6.28
C ASP A 165 -17.17 2.39 -6.39
N GLY A 166 -15.85 2.54 -6.24
CA GLY A 166 -15.16 3.83 -6.34
C GLY A 166 -15.16 4.68 -5.08
N ALA A 167 -15.99 4.35 -4.07
CA ALA A 167 -16.03 5.07 -2.79
C ALA A 167 -14.92 4.62 -1.83
N GLY A 168 -14.42 3.40 -2.03
CA GLY A 168 -13.30 2.85 -1.26
C GLY A 168 -11.94 3.37 -1.72
N ARG A 169 -10.89 2.82 -1.12
CA ARG A 169 -9.50 3.07 -1.52
C ARG A 169 -8.96 1.89 -2.29
N TRP A 170 -8.03 2.15 -3.19
CA TRP A 170 -7.24 1.12 -3.86
C TRP A 170 -5.76 1.44 -3.71
N THR A 171 -4.93 0.40 -3.66
CA THR A 171 -3.50 0.58 -3.47
C THR A 171 -2.78 1.06 -4.75
N SER A 172 -1.88 2.03 -4.58
CA SER A 172 -1.07 2.63 -5.66
C SER A 172 0.04 1.73 -6.19
N PHE A 173 0.56 0.82 -5.35
CA PHE A 173 1.88 0.24 -5.56
C PHE A 173 2.92 1.31 -5.93
N SER A 174 3.66 1.11 -7.02
CA SER A 174 4.71 2.04 -7.46
C SER A 174 4.19 3.35 -8.05
N VAL A 175 2.88 3.57 -8.17
CA VAL A 175 2.36 4.92 -8.45
C VAL A 175 2.78 5.90 -7.34
N ALA A 176 2.95 5.43 -6.09
CA ALA A 176 3.44 6.23 -4.97
C ALA A 176 4.83 6.88 -5.22
N LYS A 177 5.66 6.28 -6.09
CA LYS A 177 6.99 6.81 -6.44
C LYS A 177 6.92 8.23 -7.01
N SER A 178 5.93 8.47 -7.85
CA SER A 178 5.72 9.77 -8.50
C SER A 178 5.16 10.83 -7.54
N PHE A 179 4.40 10.41 -6.51
CA PHE A 179 4.02 11.28 -5.39
C PHE A 179 5.25 11.69 -4.60
N THR A 180 6.07 10.71 -4.18
CA THR A 180 7.31 10.95 -3.43
C THR A 180 8.29 11.84 -4.17
N SER A 181 8.47 11.64 -5.48
CA SER A 181 9.28 12.52 -6.32
C SER A 181 8.75 13.96 -6.32
N THR A 182 7.43 14.14 -6.43
CA THR A 182 6.81 15.48 -6.34
C THR A 182 7.14 16.15 -5.00
N LEU A 183 7.18 15.38 -3.90
CA LEU A 183 7.58 15.88 -2.58
C LEU A 183 9.06 16.25 -2.50
N VAL A 184 9.94 15.58 -3.25
CA VAL A 184 11.35 16.02 -3.37
C VAL A 184 11.43 17.38 -4.05
N GLY A 185 10.71 17.57 -5.15
CA GLY A 185 10.62 18.87 -5.82
C GLY A 185 10.10 19.95 -4.86
N ALA A 186 9.08 19.63 -4.09
CA ALA A 186 8.52 20.54 -3.08
C ALA A 186 9.53 20.87 -1.97
N ALA A 187 10.25 19.87 -1.46
CA ALA A 187 11.28 20.06 -0.44
C ALA A 187 12.49 20.85 -0.95
N LEU A 188 12.83 20.72 -2.24
CA LEU A 188 13.84 21.54 -2.91
C LEU A 188 13.37 22.99 -3.05
N LYS A 189 12.11 23.22 -3.44
CA LYS A 189 11.53 24.58 -3.52
C LYS A 189 11.47 25.27 -2.16
N ASP A 190 11.12 24.53 -1.12
CA ASP A 190 11.02 25.01 0.26
C ASP A 190 12.40 25.19 0.93
N GLY A 191 13.49 24.74 0.29
CA GLY A 191 14.86 24.87 0.80
C GLY A 191 15.27 23.81 1.83
N TYR A 192 14.45 22.77 2.06
CA TYR A 192 14.82 21.62 2.89
C TYR A 192 15.87 20.73 2.22
N ILE A 193 15.81 20.65 0.88
CA ILE A 193 16.88 20.08 0.06
C ILE A 193 17.53 21.24 -0.66
N ARG A 194 18.86 21.35 -0.62
CA ARG A 194 19.59 22.51 -1.17
C ARG A 194 19.86 22.35 -2.67
N SER A 195 20.24 21.15 -3.09
CA SER A 195 20.58 20.84 -4.47
C SER A 195 20.30 19.38 -4.78
N LEU A 196 20.00 19.09 -6.05
CA LEU A 196 19.93 17.72 -6.55
C LEU A 196 21.30 17.05 -6.67
N ASP A 197 22.39 17.82 -6.63
CA ASP A 197 23.75 17.31 -6.70
C ASP A 197 24.35 17.01 -5.31
N ASP A 198 23.63 17.40 -4.24
CA ASP A 198 23.97 17.01 -2.86
C ASP A 198 23.97 15.49 -2.71
N LYS A 199 24.76 14.98 -1.77
CA LYS A 199 24.83 13.54 -1.51
C LYS A 199 23.61 13.09 -0.73
N VAL A 200 23.10 11.90 -1.04
CA VAL A 200 21.99 11.30 -0.30
C VAL A 200 22.36 11.13 1.19
N SER A 201 23.62 10.80 1.47
CA SER A 201 24.15 10.67 2.84
C SER A 201 24.28 11.98 3.62
N ASP A 202 24.19 13.14 2.96
CA ASP A 202 24.10 14.44 3.65
C ASP A 202 22.74 14.59 4.35
N TYR A 203 21.69 13.99 3.79
CA TYR A 203 20.33 14.01 4.34
C TYR A 203 20.00 12.76 5.15
N ILE A 204 20.61 11.62 4.84
CA ILE A 204 20.43 10.36 5.58
C ILE A 204 21.80 9.94 6.13
N PRO A 205 22.22 10.46 7.31
CA PRO A 205 23.56 10.22 7.85
C PRO A 205 23.92 8.74 8.04
N ASP A 206 22.93 7.89 8.29
CA ASP A 206 23.10 6.45 8.42
C ASP A 206 23.55 5.76 7.12
N LEU A 207 23.50 6.43 5.97
CA LEU A 207 24.06 5.90 4.72
C LEU A 207 25.56 6.19 4.54
N LYS A 208 26.19 6.97 5.44
CA LYS A 208 27.63 7.23 5.37
C LYS A 208 28.45 5.94 5.44
N GLY A 209 29.49 5.85 4.61
CA GLY A 209 30.31 4.65 4.46
C GLY A 209 29.66 3.50 3.67
N SER A 210 28.44 3.66 3.16
CA SER A 210 27.81 2.71 2.24
C SER A 210 28.05 3.08 0.77
N ALA A 211 27.55 2.25 -0.16
CA ALA A 211 27.56 2.58 -1.59
C ALA A 211 26.72 3.82 -1.95
N TYR A 212 25.92 4.37 -1.03
CA TYR A 212 25.15 5.60 -1.25
C TYR A 212 25.91 6.88 -0.90
N ASP A 213 27.10 6.80 -0.28
CA ASP A 213 27.82 7.98 0.22
C ASP A 213 28.34 8.91 -0.90
N ASP A 214 28.45 8.39 -2.12
CA ASP A 214 28.82 9.16 -3.32
C ASP A 214 27.63 9.39 -4.28
N VAL A 215 26.44 8.88 -3.96
CA VAL A 215 25.23 9.00 -4.79
C VAL A 215 24.58 10.36 -4.53
N SER A 216 24.30 11.09 -5.60
CA SER A 216 23.53 12.35 -5.53
C SER A 216 22.03 12.10 -5.44
N VAL A 217 21.28 13.09 -4.93
CA VAL A 217 19.80 13.05 -4.95
C VAL A 217 19.27 12.85 -6.38
N ARG A 218 19.89 13.50 -7.37
CA ARG A 218 19.55 13.34 -8.79
C ARG A 218 19.69 11.90 -9.26
N GLN A 219 20.82 11.25 -8.94
CA GLN A 219 21.07 9.86 -9.34
C GLN A 219 20.11 8.89 -8.66
N LEU A 220 19.71 9.17 -7.41
CA LEU A 220 18.67 8.40 -6.73
C LEU A 220 17.31 8.57 -7.42
N LEU A 221 16.93 9.80 -7.77
CA LEU A 221 15.68 10.10 -8.48
C LEU A 221 15.59 9.49 -9.88
N THR A 222 16.72 9.36 -10.58
CA THR A 222 16.76 8.76 -11.93
C THR A 222 17.03 7.26 -11.92
N MET A 223 17.17 6.63 -10.74
CA MET A 223 17.52 5.21 -10.58
C MET A 223 18.83 4.84 -11.28
N THR A 224 19.84 5.69 -11.09
CA THR A 224 21.18 5.54 -11.67
C THR A 224 22.28 5.49 -10.61
N SER A 225 21.97 5.12 -9.36
CA SER A 225 22.94 5.07 -8.25
C SER A 225 24.14 4.14 -8.51
N GLY A 226 23.93 3.09 -9.32
CA GLY A 226 24.88 1.99 -9.51
C GLY A 226 24.93 0.98 -8.36
N VAL A 227 24.05 1.06 -7.35
CA VAL A 227 23.93 0.06 -6.27
C VAL A 227 23.27 -1.22 -6.81
N GLN A 228 23.69 -2.38 -6.28
CA GLN A 228 23.09 -3.65 -6.65
C GLN A 228 21.65 -3.74 -6.14
N TRP A 229 20.74 -4.25 -6.96
CA TRP A 229 19.36 -4.51 -6.58
C TRP A 229 18.73 -5.59 -7.46
N ASN A 230 17.98 -6.52 -6.84
CA ASN A 230 17.16 -7.51 -7.51
C ASN A 230 15.66 -7.14 -7.36
N GLU A 231 15.04 -6.68 -8.45
CA GLU A 231 13.60 -6.34 -8.56
C GLU A 231 12.76 -7.50 -9.14
N ASP A 232 13.26 -8.74 -9.14
CA ASP A 232 12.47 -9.86 -9.62
C ASP A 232 11.32 -10.20 -8.65
N TYR A 233 10.11 -9.75 -8.97
CA TYR A 233 8.90 -10.00 -8.17
C TYR A 233 8.49 -11.48 -8.10
N ALA A 234 9.01 -12.35 -8.97
CA ALA A 234 8.74 -13.78 -8.93
C ALA A 234 9.75 -14.55 -8.07
N ASP A 235 10.91 -13.96 -7.78
CA ASP A 235 11.95 -14.58 -6.96
C ASP A 235 11.73 -14.25 -5.47
N PRO A 236 11.44 -15.23 -4.59
CA PRO A 236 11.30 -15.00 -3.15
C PRO A 236 12.62 -14.63 -2.45
N GLN A 237 13.76 -14.79 -3.13
CA GLN A 237 15.08 -14.37 -2.63
C GLN A 237 15.51 -12.98 -3.14
N SER A 238 14.69 -12.33 -3.97
CA SER A 238 14.96 -10.98 -4.46
C SER A 238 14.99 -9.95 -3.34
N ASP A 239 15.67 -8.84 -3.60
CA ASP A 239 15.73 -7.74 -2.64
C ASP A 239 14.33 -7.15 -2.42
N VAL A 240 13.53 -7.03 -3.47
CA VAL A 240 12.15 -6.52 -3.40
C VAL A 240 11.22 -7.40 -2.56
N ALA A 241 11.46 -8.72 -2.51
CA ALA A 241 10.73 -9.63 -1.63
C ALA A 241 11.23 -9.60 -0.18
N ARG A 242 12.53 -9.34 0.04
CA ARG A 242 13.18 -9.51 1.36
C ARG A 242 13.28 -8.23 2.19
N PHE A 243 13.43 -7.06 1.58
CA PHE A 243 13.78 -5.84 2.31
C PHE A 243 12.79 -5.49 3.43
N ASN A 244 11.49 -5.68 3.20
CA ASN A 244 10.44 -5.43 4.21
C ASN A 244 10.50 -6.42 5.40
N ASN A 245 11.11 -7.58 5.20
CA ASN A 245 11.23 -8.63 6.19
C ASN A 245 12.56 -8.65 6.94
N HIS A 246 13.52 -7.81 6.51
CA HIS A 246 14.79 -7.58 7.19
C HIS A 246 14.63 -7.22 8.67
N GLN A 247 15.59 -7.68 9.48
CA GLN A 247 15.70 -7.27 10.89
C GLN A 247 16.66 -6.08 10.96
N PRO A 248 16.18 -4.87 11.30
CA PRO A 248 17.04 -3.69 11.37
C PRO A 248 18.14 -3.86 12.41
N GLU A 249 19.29 -3.26 12.12
CA GLU A 249 20.28 -2.93 13.15
C GLU A 249 19.67 -1.99 14.19
N ALA A 250 20.05 -2.17 15.46
CA ALA A 250 19.49 -1.40 16.56
C ALA A 250 19.68 0.11 16.35
N GLY A 251 18.59 0.87 16.42
CA GLY A 251 18.60 2.33 16.26
C GLY A 251 18.53 2.81 14.81
N GLN A 252 18.53 1.93 13.81
CA GLN A 252 18.39 2.30 12.40
C GLN A 252 16.98 2.03 11.86
N GLU A 253 16.57 2.82 10.87
CA GLU A 253 15.39 2.52 10.07
C GLU A 253 15.57 1.19 9.31
N ALA A 254 14.51 0.36 9.24
CA ALA A 254 14.54 -0.95 8.59
C ALA A 254 15.03 -0.92 7.15
N LEU A 255 14.55 0.05 6.36
CA LEU A 255 14.97 0.23 4.99
C LEU A 255 16.44 0.63 4.92
N VAL A 256 16.85 1.69 5.64
CA VAL A 256 18.23 2.20 5.62
C VAL A 256 19.21 1.11 6.03
N SER A 257 18.90 0.34 7.07
CA SER A 257 19.69 -0.81 7.51
C SER A 257 19.85 -1.89 6.45
N TYR A 258 18.83 -2.14 5.62
CA TYR A 258 18.94 -3.09 4.50
C TYR A 258 19.77 -2.50 3.35
N MET A 259 19.39 -1.31 2.89
CA MET A 259 19.95 -0.70 1.68
C MET A 259 21.45 -0.39 1.85
N ARG A 260 21.89 0.04 3.03
CA ARG A 260 23.30 0.35 3.30
C ARG A 260 24.25 -0.84 3.14
N GLN A 261 23.73 -2.07 3.22
CA GLN A 261 24.51 -3.31 3.12
C GLN A 261 24.71 -3.76 1.67
N LEU A 262 23.95 -3.19 0.72
CA LEU A 262 24.03 -3.57 -0.69
C LEU A 262 25.31 -3.02 -1.32
N PRO A 263 26.06 -3.86 -2.07
CA PRO A 263 27.31 -3.44 -2.67
C PRO A 263 27.07 -2.57 -3.92
N ARG A 264 28.12 -1.83 -4.32
CA ARG A 264 28.14 -1.15 -5.61
C ARG A 264 28.32 -2.16 -6.74
N ALA A 265 27.48 -2.05 -7.77
CA ALA A 265 27.55 -2.87 -8.97
C ALA A 265 27.94 -2.08 -10.25
N ALA A 266 27.84 -0.75 -10.23
CA ALA A 266 28.32 0.15 -11.28
C ALA A 266 28.66 1.53 -10.70
N PRO A 267 29.48 2.36 -11.37
CA PRO A 267 29.66 3.76 -10.96
C PRO A 267 28.34 4.55 -11.01
N PRO A 268 28.08 5.48 -10.07
CA PRO A 268 26.90 6.34 -10.10
C PRO A 268 26.76 7.10 -11.41
N GLY A 269 25.52 7.21 -11.92
CA GLY A 269 25.16 7.88 -13.16
C GLY A 269 25.40 7.06 -14.44
N THR A 270 26.03 5.88 -14.37
CA THR A 270 26.46 5.14 -15.58
C THR A 270 25.51 4.03 -16.01
N ARG A 271 24.59 3.60 -15.14
CA ARG A 271 23.65 2.51 -15.44
C ARG A 271 22.31 2.78 -14.78
N TRP A 272 21.25 2.67 -15.57
CA TRP A 272 19.88 2.63 -15.06
C TRP A 272 19.54 1.23 -14.51
N LEU A 273 18.99 1.19 -13.31
CA LEU A 273 18.50 -0.04 -12.68
C LEU A 273 17.30 0.31 -11.80
N TYR A 274 16.11 -0.15 -12.19
CA TYR A 274 14.91 0.11 -11.40
C TYR A 274 15.00 -0.53 -10.00
N SER A 275 14.78 0.28 -8.95
CA SER A 275 14.86 -0.16 -7.56
C SER A 275 13.76 0.44 -6.69
N THR A 276 12.86 -0.40 -6.19
CA THR A 276 11.85 -0.03 -5.20
C THR A 276 12.49 0.39 -3.87
N GLY A 277 13.59 -0.25 -3.48
CA GLY A 277 14.35 0.13 -2.29
C GLY A 277 14.87 1.56 -2.38
N GLU A 278 15.39 1.96 -3.54
CA GLU A 278 15.88 3.33 -3.75
C GLU A 278 14.78 4.37 -3.71
N THR A 279 13.60 4.10 -4.28
CA THR A 279 12.49 5.06 -4.13
C THR A 279 12.01 5.16 -2.70
N ASN A 280 12.05 4.07 -1.92
CA ASN A 280 11.77 4.17 -0.50
C ASN A 280 12.81 5.07 0.20
N LEU A 281 14.09 5.02 -0.20
CA LEU A 281 15.12 5.93 0.30
C LEU A 281 14.86 7.38 -0.12
N VAL A 282 14.30 7.63 -1.31
CA VAL A 282 13.82 8.97 -1.69
C VAL A 282 12.76 9.46 -0.68
N GLY A 283 11.86 8.58 -0.25
CA GLY A 283 10.91 8.86 0.83
C GLY A 283 11.61 9.23 2.14
N THR A 284 12.52 8.38 2.62
CA THR A 284 13.34 8.65 3.80
C THR A 284 14.06 9.99 3.70
N LEU A 285 14.62 10.32 2.53
CA LEU A 285 15.32 11.57 2.29
C LEU A 285 14.40 12.78 2.52
N VAL A 286 13.17 12.75 1.98
CA VAL A 286 12.19 13.82 2.22
C VAL A 286 11.84 13.93 3.70
N GLN A 287 11.65 12.81 4.40
CA GLN A 287 11.33 12.82 5.83
C GLN A 287 12.46 13.41 6.67
N GLN A 288 13.70 13.02 6.39
CA GLN A 288 14.87 13.53 7.11
C GLN A 288 15.12 15.01 6.80
N ALA A 289 14.99 15.43 5.54
CA ALA A 289 15.20 16.82 5.14
C ALA A 289 14.15 17.78 5.72
N THR A 290 12.89 17.35 5.75
CA THR A 290 11.77 18.19 6.21
C THR A 290 11.49 18.06 7.71
N GLY A 291 11.94 16.98 8.35
CA GLY A 291 11.57 16.61 9.71
C GLY A 291 10.10 16.17 9.86
N LYS A 292 9.40 15.88 8.75
CA LYS A 292 7.96 15.55 8.73
C LYS A 292 7.70 14.12 8.23
N PRO A 293 6.64 13.45 8.71
CA PRO A 293 6.12 12.25 8.06
C PRO A 293 5.74 12.52 6.60
N LEU A 294 5.90 11.53 5.70
CA LEU A 294 5.53 11.72 4.29
C LEU A 294 4.04 12.00 4.14
N ALA A 295 3.18 11.35 4.94
CA ALA A 295 1.75 11.58 4.88
C ALA A 295 1.37 13.03 5.22
N THR A 296 2.05 13.62 6.21
CA THR A 296 1.85 15.02 6.61
C THR A 296 2.32 15.97 5.51
N TYR A 297 3.53 15.78 4.99
CA TYR A 297 4.05 16.67 3.94
C TYR A 297 3.27 16.52 2.63
N LEU A 298 2.78 15.30 2.32
CA LEU A 298 1.87 15.06 1.21
C LEU A 298 0.56 15.84 1.38
N ALA A 299 -0.04 15.82 2.57
CA ALA A 299 -1.26 16.56 2.86
C ALA A 299 -1.08 18.07 2.61
N GLU A 300 0.03 18.62 3.10
CA GLU A 300 0.36 20.04 3.00
C GLU A 300 0.65 20.49 1.56
N LYS A 301 1.46 19.73 0.80
CA LYS A 301 2.00 20.19 -0.48
C LYS A 301 1.20 19.74 -1.69
N VAL A 302 0.49 18.62 -1.58
CA VAL A 302 -0.21 18.01 -2.73
C VAL A 302 -1.67 17.73 -2.40
N TRP A 303 -1.98 16.97 -1.35
CA TRP A 303 -3.33 16.43 -1.15
C TRP A 303 -4.37 17.53 -0.93
N GLY A 304 -4.11 18.45 0.01
CA GLY A 304 -4.95 19.60 0.25
C GLY A 304 -5.04 20.51 -0.98
N PRO A 305 -3.90 21.01 -1.50
CA PRO A 305 -3.91 21.96 -2.62
C PRO A 305 -4.44 21.41 -3.95
N ALA A 306 -4.30 20.10 -4.21
CA ALA A 306 -4.85 19.45 -5.40
C ALA A 306 -6.37 19.21 -5.30
N GLY A 307 -7.00 19.53 -4.16
CA GLY A 307 -8.44 19.39 -3.98
C GLY A 307 -8.90 17.93 -3.87
N MET A 308 -8.08 17.05 -3.29
CA MET A 308 -8.43 15.64 -3.11
C MET A 308 -9.72 15.47 -2.29
N GLU A 309 -10.59 14.58 -2.74
CA GLU A 309 -11.96 14.39 -2.25
C GLU A 309 -12.01 13.55 -0.97
N HIS A 310 -11.11 12.58 -0.81
CA HIS A 310 -11.16 11.61 0.27
C HIS A 310 -9.85 11.54 1.07
N ASP A 311 -9.97 11.03 2.30
CA ASP A 311 -8.82 10.67 3.12
C ASP A 311 -8.07 9.51 2.47
N ALA A 312 -6.78 9.71 2.22
CA ALA A 312 -5.87 8.64 1.87
C ALA A 312 -5.17 8.07 3.12
N THR A 313 -4.51 6.94 2.93
CA THR A 313 -3.54 6.42 3.90
C THR A 313 -2.25 6.06 3.21
N TRP A 314 -1.13 6.16 3.92
CA TRP A 314 0.17 5.72 3.45
C TRP A 314 0.70 4.64 4.37
N LEU A 315 0.94 3.44 3.82
CA LEU A 315 1.45 2.31 4.60
C LEU A 315 2.85 2.61 5.16
N VAL A 316 3.10 2.16 6.39
CA VAL A 316 4.38 2.33 7.08
C VAL A 316 5.15 1.02 7.22
N SER A 317 6.47 1.15 7.30
CA SER A 317 7.42 0.09 7.55
C SER A 317 7.30 -0.44 8.98
N LYS A 318 8.07 -1.49 9.31
CA LYS A 318 8.12 -2.05 10.67
C LYS A 318 8.65 -1.04 11.70
N THR A 319 9.46 -0.07 11.27
CA THR A 319 10.03 0.99 12.11
C THR A 319 9.21 2.28 12.09
N GLY A 320 8.06 2.31 11.40
CA GLY A 320 7.06 3.37 11.48
C GLY A 320 7.15 4.47 10.42
N GLN A 321 8.12 4.40 9.51
CA GLN A 321 8.27 5.36 8.40
C GLN A 321 7.39 4.93 7.22
N GLU A 322 6.73 5.88 6.54
CA GLU A 322 6.02 5.62 5.29
C GLU A 322 6.95 5.02 4.23
N VAL A 323 6.47 3.99 3.54
CA VAL A 323 7.25 3.34 2.49
C VAL A 323 7.16 4.21 1.22
N GLY A 324 8.21 4.99 0.91
CA GLY A 324 8.14 6.06 -0.10
C GLY A 324 7.79 5.59 -1.53
N GLY A 325 8.12 4.36 -1.89
CA GLY A 325 7.85 3.77 -3.19
C GLY A 325 6.59 2.92 -3.28
N CYS A 326 5.84 2.77 -2.17
CA CYS A 326 4.59 2.02 -2.03
C CYS A 326 4.07 2.20 -0.59
N CYS A 327 2.81 2.31 -0.21
CA CYS A 327 1.62 2.11 -0.98
C CYS A 327 0.60 3.08 -0.41
N ILE A 328 0.42 4.21 -1.09
CA ILE A 328 -0.70 5.10 -0.83
C ILE A 328 -1.98 4.34 -1.19
N GLN A 329 -2.96 4.30 -0.28
CA GLN A 329 -4.33 3.89 -0.54
C GLN A 329 -5.15 5.15 -0.79
N ALA A 330 -5.79 5.27 -1.94
CA ALA A 330 -6.60 6.43 -2.29
C ALA A 330 -7.78 6.04 -3.19
N SER A 331 -8.76 6.93 -3.31
CA SER A 331 -9.84 6.73 -4.28
C SER A 331 -9.30 6.88 -5.72
N PRO A 332 -9.92 6.24 -6.72
CA PRO A 332 -9.54 6.44 -8.13
C PRO A 332 -9.66 7.90 -8.60
N ARG A 333 -10.62 8.66 -8.05
CA ARG A 333 -10.76 10.09 -8.33
C ARG A 333 -9.59 10.91 -7.78
N ASP A 334 -9.08 10.56 -6.60
CA ASP A 334 -7.89 11.23 -6.05
C ASP A 334 -6.62 10.93 -6.85
N TYR A 335 -6.51 9.73 -7.46
CA TYR A 335 -5.47 9.48 -8.45
C TYR A 335 -5.64 10.34 -9.71
N ALA A 336 -6.88 10.64 -10.11
CA ALA A 336 -7.15 11.54 -11.24
C ALA A 336 -6.81 13.00 -10.88
N HIS A 337 -7.14 13.45 -9.66
CA HIS A 337 -6.75 14.75 -9.12
C HIS A 337 -5.24 14.92 -9.08
N MET A 338 -4.48 13.89 -8.68
CA MET A 338 -3.01 13.93 -8.79
C MET A 338 -2.60 14.18 -10.25
N GLY A 339 -3.15 13.41 -11.20
CA GLY A 339 -2.82 13.58 -12.61
C GLY A 339 -3.12 14.98 -13.14
N LEU A 340 -4.30 15.53 -12.81
CA LEU A 340 -4.70 16.89 -13.17
C LEU A 340 -3.82 17.94 -12.51
N PHE A 341 -3.48 17.77 -11.23
CA PHE A 341 -2.64 18.71 -10.50
C PHE A 341 -1.26 18.80 -11.17
N ILE A 342 -0.65 17.68 -11.52
CA ILE A 342 0.63 17.66 -12.24
C ILE A 342 0.49 18.21 -13.66
N LEU A 343 -0.55 17.82 -14.40
CA LEU A 343 -0.84 18.34 -15.74
C LEU A 343 -0.94 19.88 -15.76
N ASN A 344 -1.51 20.46 -14.70
CA ASN A 344 -1.62 21.92 -14.52
C ASN A 344 -0.37 22.56 -13.89
N GLY A 345 0.77 21.86 -13.88
CA GLY A 345 2.06 22.36 -13.40
C GLY A 345 2.21 22.38 -11.88
N ALA A 346 1.36 21.64 -11.15
CA ALA A 346 1.33 21.55 -9.69
C ALA A 346 1.34 22.93 -9.02
N LYS A 347 0.40 23.79 -9.41
CA LYS A 347 0.34 25.18 -8.98
C LYS A 347 -0.67 25.41 -7.86
N VAL A 348 -0.28 26.25 -6.91
CA VAL A 348 -1.12 26.79 -5.82
C VAL A 348 -1.03 28.31 -5.90
N ASP A 349 -2.17 28.99 -5.96
CA ASP A 349 -2.23 30.46 -6.15
C ASP A 349 -1.37 30.97 -7.32
N GLY A 350 -1.35 30.19 -8.41
CA GLY A 350 -0.59 30.50 -9.63
C GLY A 350 0.91 30.16 -9.57
N GLN A 351 1.44 29.74 -8.43
CA GLN A 351 2.85 29.39 -8.25
C GLN A 351 3.05 27.88 -8.17
N SER A 352 4.05 27.34 -8.88
CA SER A 352 4.37 25.92 -8.80
C SER A 352 4.97 25.57 -7.43
N ILE A 353 4.57 24.43 -6.87
CA ILE A 353 5.14 23.92 -5.61
C ILE A 353 6.57 23.40 -5.78
N VAL A 354 7.06 23.25 -7.01
CA VAL A 354 8.41 22.78 -7.34
C VAL A 354 9.22 23.91 -8.01
N PRO A 355 10.56 23.80 -8.10
CA PRO A 355 11.38 24.78 -8.80
C PRO A 355 11.12 24.79 -10.31
N ASP A 356 11.50 25.89 -10.95
CA ASP A 356 11.46 26.00 -12.41
C ASP A 356 12.32 24.92 -13.06
N GLY A 357 11.85 24.37 -14.19
CA GLY A 357 12.52 23.26 -14.88
C GLY A 357 12.34 21.89 -14.22
N TRP A 358 11.74 21.79 -13.02
CA TRP A 358 11.49 20.50 -12.37
C TRP A 358 10.67 19.56 -13.24
N TRP A 359 9.51 20.02 -13.75
CA TRP A 359 8.63 19.16 -14.54
C TRP A 359 9.27 18.72 -15.85
N GLU A 360 10.00 19.62 -16.53
CA GLU A 360 10.77 19.25 -17.73
C GLU A 360 11.75 18.12 -17.43
N ALA A 361 12.56 18.24 -16.38
CA ALA A 361 13.51 17.19 -16.01
C ALA A 361 12.81 15.92 -15.48
N ALA A 362 11.70 16.07 -14.74
CA ALA A 362 10.98 14.97 -14.13
C ALA A 362 10.23 14.11 -15.15
N THR A 363 9.72 14.71 -16.23
CA THR A 363 8.83 14.06 -17.20
C THR A 363 9.45 13.90 -18.59
N THR A 364 10.71 14.27 -18.78
CA THR A 364 11.52 13.90 -19.95
C THR A 364 12.56 12.83 -19.61
N LYS A 365 13.11 12.18 -20.64
CA LYS A 365 14.09 11.10 -20.50
C LYS A 365 15.41 11.62 -19.91
N GLN A 366 15.67 11.27 -18.65
CA GLN A 366 16.94 11.49 -17.96
C GLN A 366 17.82 10.22 -17.95
N ALA A 367 17.18 9.04 -18.05
CA ALA A 367 17.84 7.76 -18.17
C ALA A 367 17.22 6.91 -19.29
N ASP A 368 18.08 6.26 -20.06
CA ASP A 368 17.67 5.24 -21.02
C ASP A 368 17.35 3.93 -20.28
N ILE A 369 16.20 3.35 -20.60
CA ILE A 369 15.70 2.11 -20.03
C ILE A 369 15.85 0.92 -20.98
N GLY A 370 16.56 1.10 -22.11
CA GLY A 370 16.77 0.07 -23.13
C GLY A 370 15.55 -0.22 -24.00
N ARG A 371 14.55 0.68 -24.01
CA ARG A 371 13.32 0.55 -24.80
C ARG A 371 13.15 1.80 -25.69
N PRO A 372 13.30 1.69 -27.02
CA PRO A 372 13.14 2.82 -27.94
C PRO A 372 11.78 3.52 -27.76
N GLY A 373 11.74 4.85 -27.83
CA GLY A 373 10.51 5.61 -27.59
C GLY A 373 10.20 5.89 -26.12
N HIS A 374 10.93 5.27 -25.18
CA HIS A 374 10.63 5.34 -23.75
C HIS A 374 11.87 5.72 -22.94
N GLY A 375 11.63 6.19 -21.71
CA GLY A 375 12.66 6.61 -20.78
C GLY A 375 12.20 6.65 -19.33
N TYR A 376 13.10 7.16 -18.49
CA TYR A 376 12.81 7.45 -17.09
C TYR A 376 13.30 8.84 -16.72
N GLY A 377 12.47 9.62 -16.02
CA GLY A 377 12.80 10.94 -15.48
C GLY A 377 13.02 10.88 -13.97
N TYR A 378 12.44 11.83 -13.23
CA TYR A 378 12.46 11.81 -11.77
C TYR A 378 11.28 11.00 -11.24
N GLN A 379 11.44 9.68 -11.21
CA GLN A 379 10.40 8.73 -10.79
C GLN A 379 9.13 8.73 -11.65
N TRP A 380 9.24 9.15 -12.91
CA TRP A 380 8.20 9.07 -13.93
C TRP A 380 8.69 8.27 -15.13
N TRP A 381 7.81 7.45 -15.68
CA TRP A 381 8.04 6.80 -16.97
C TRP A 381 7.74 7.79 -18.08
N THR A 382 8.65 7.98 -19.02
CA THR A 382 8.55 9.03 -20.05
C THR A 382 8.47 8.43 -21.43
N ASN A 383 7.79 9.11 -22.35
CA ASN A 383 7.65 8.72 -23.75
C ASN A 383 8.12 9.86 -24.66
N ASP A 384 8.63 9.52 -25.85
CA ASP A 384 9.17 10.50 -26.80
C ASP A 384 8.09 11.42 -27.42
N ASP A 385 6.81 11.07 -27.28
CA ASP A 385 5.67 11.93 -27.67
C ASP A 385 5.35 13.03 -26.63
N GLY A 386 6.08 13.08 -25.51
CA GLY A 386 5.88 14.02 -24.42
C GLY A 386 4.87 13.57 -23.36
N SER A 387 4.22 12.42 -23.55
CA SER A 387 3.39 11.80 -22.51
C SER A 387 4.28 11.11 -21.46
N TYR A 388 3.75 10.98 -20.25
CA TYR A 388 4.45 10.34 -19.14
C TYR A 388 3.46 9.66 -18.19
N ALA A 389 3.97 8.77 -17.32
CA ALA A 389 3.12 8.01 -16.44
C ALA A 389 3.76 7.66 -15.10
N ALA A 390 2.95 7.68 -14.05
CA ALA A 390 3.18 6.90 -12.84
C ALA A 390 2.69 5.47 -13.10
N ARG A 391 3.49 4.44 -12.80
CA ARG A 391 3.12 3.04 -13.04
C ARG A 391 3.39 2.17 -11.81
N GLY A 392 2.41 1.34 -11.47
CA GLY A 392 2.49 0.32 -10.44
C GLY A 392 2.37 -1.09 -11.01
N ILE A 393 2.92 -2.06 -10.27
CA ILE A 393 2.68 -3.49 -10.52
C ILE A 393 1.18 -3.81 -10.44
N PHE A 394 0.78 -4.94 -11.00
CA PHE A 394 -0.61 -5.41 -11.08
C PHE A 394 -1.56 -4.47 -11.85
N GLY A 395 -1.03 -3.48 -12.58
CA GLY A 395 -1.78 -2.64 -13.49
C GLY A 395 -2.17 -1.25 -13.00
N GLN A 396 -1.54 -0.76 -11.93
CA GLN A 396 -1.82 0.61 -11.45
C GLN A 396 -1.19 1.63 -12.42
N GLY A 397 -1.87 2.75 -12.63
CA GLY A 397 -1.36 3.79 -13.52
C GLY A 397 -2.05 5.13 -13.40
N ILE A 398 -1.27 6.19 -13.57
CA ILE A 398 -1.73 7.54 -13.91
C ILE A 398 -0.95 7.92 -15.17
N PHE A 399 -1.59 7.88 -16.32
CA PHE A 399 -1.03 8.31 -17.60
C PHE A 399 -1.44 9.76 -17.87
N ILE A 400 -0.49 10.59 -18.30
CA ILE A 400 -0.69 12.03 -18.51
C ILE A 400 -0.13 12.38 -19.89
N ASP A 401 -0.94 13.06 -20.70
CA ASP A 401 -0.56 13.61 -21.99
C ASP A 401 -0.87 15.12 -22.01
N PRO A 402 0.15 15.97 -21.84
CA PRO A 402 -0.02 17.42 -21.83
C PRO A 402 -0.56 18.00 -23.14
N GLN A 403 -0.20 17.42 -24.29
CA GLN A 403 -0.63 17.95 -25.59
C GLN A 403 -2.15 17.83 -25.77
N ARG A 404 -2.75 16.81 -25.15
CA ARG A 404 -4.19 16.50 -25.23
C ARG A 404 -4.98 16.91 -24.00
N GLU A 405 -4.32 17.51 -23.01
CA GLU A 405 -4.88 17.80 -21.68
C GLU A 405 -5.55 16.56 -21.06
N LEU A 406 -4.89 15.41 -21.17
CA LEU A 406 -5.47 14.09 -20.92
C LEU A 406 -4.82 13.42 -19.71
N VAL A 407 -5.65 12.83 -18.85
CA VAL A 407 -5.27 11.96 -17.73
C VAL A 407 -6.07 10.67 -17.83
N ILE A 408 -5.39 9.51 -17.73
CA ILE A 408 -6.04 8.20 -17.65
C ILE A 408 -5.58 7.50 -16.37
N VAL A 409 -6.53 7.12 -15.53
CA VAL A 409 -6.27 6.38 -14.29
C VAL A 409 -6.71 4.94 -14.46
N THR A 410 -5.83 4.01 -14.08
CA THR A 410 -6.14 2.58 -14.02
C THR A 410 -5.78 2.03 -12.65
N ASN A 411 -6.74 1.39 -11.99
CA ASN A 411 -6.51 0.53 -10.83
C ASN A 411 -6.90 -0.89 -11.21
N ALA A 412 -6.03 -1.87 -10.95
CA ALA A 412 -6.23 -3.23 -11.45
C ALA A 412 -5.60 -4.29 -10.54
N ASN A 413 -5.93 -5.54 -10.83
CA ASN A 413 -5.29 -6.72 -10.26
C ASN A 413 -5.00 -7.74 -11.38
N TRP A 414 -3.98 -7.49 -12.20
CA TRP A 414 -3.64 -8.35 -13.34
C TRP A 414 -3.50 -9.84 -12.97
N ALA A 415 -4.00 -10.71 -13.86
CA ALA A 415 -3.99 -12.15 -13.67
C ALA A 415 -2.56 -12.72 -13.74
N GLY A 416 -1.74 -12.21 -14.67
CA GLY A 416 -0.35 -12.63 -14.87
C GLY A 416 0.63 -12.26 -13.76
N GLY A 417 0.16 -11.66 -12.65
CA GLY A 417 0.97 -11.29 -11.49
C GLY A 417 1.46 -9.85 -11.54
N ALA A 418 2.58 -9.57 -10.85
CA ALA A 418 3.10 -8.21 -10.66
C ALA A 418 3.39 -7.51 -12.00
N CYS A 419 3.89 -8.28 -12.97
CA CYS A 419 4.12 -7.85 -14.34
C CYS A 419 3.37 -8.77 -15.30
N ASP A 420 2.46 -8.23 -16.11
CA ASP A 420 1.71 -8.98 -17.12
C ASP A 420 1.99 -8.36 -18.51
N PRO A 421 2.86 -8.96 -19.34
CA PRO A 421 3.22 -8.41 -20.64
C PRO A 421 2.05 -8.23 -21.61
N ALA A 422 1.09 -9.15 -21.58
CA ALA A 422 -0.08 -9.08 -22.45
C ALA A 422 -1.00 -7.94 -22.02
N ALA A 423 -1.27 -7.84 -20.71
CA ALA A 423 -2.08 -6.75 -20.16
C ALA A 423 -1.40 -5.39 -20.35
N MET A 424 -0.08 -5.29 -20.17
CA MET A 424 0.70 -4.08 -20.45
C MET A 424 0.55 -3.61 -21.89
N LYS A 425 0.71 -4.52 -22.86
CA LYS A 425 0.57 -4.19 -24.29
C LYS A 425 -0.84 -3.70 -24.62
N ALA A 426 -1.86 -4.37 -24.10
CA ALA A 426 -3.26 -3.99 -24.30
C ALA A 426 -3.56 -2.61 -23.68
N ARG A 427 -3.04 -2.31 -22.50
CA ARG A 427 -3.15 -0.99 -21.86
C ARG A 427 -2.51 0.12 -22.70
N GLU A 428 -1.29 -0.10 -23.20
CA GLU A 428 -0.62 0.88 -24.08
C GLU A 428 -1.38 1.10 -25.40
N GLN A 429 -1.99 0.05 -25.96
CA GLN A 429 -2.84 0.18 -27.14
C GLN A 429 -4.10 0.99 -26.83
N PHE A 430 -4.73 0.75 -25.69
CA PHE A 430 -5.89 1.53 -25.24
C PHE A 430 -5.55 3.01 -25.05
N TYR A 431 -4.40 3.35 -24.42
CA TYR A 431 -3.97 4.75 -24.30
C TYR A 431 -3.82 5.43 -25.65
N ARG A 432 -3.21 4.77 -26.64
CA ARG A 432 -3.09 5.29 -28.01
C ARG A 432 -4.45 5.50 -28.67
N GLU A 433 -5.41 4.61 -28.45
CA GLU A 433 -6.77 4.78 -28.97
C GLU A 433 -7.47 6.00 -28.34
N VAL A 434 -7.33 6.19 -27.03
CA VAL A 434 -7.88 7.37 -26.34
C VAL A 434 -7.26 8.65 -26.89
N GLN A 435 -5.93 8.68 -27.09
CA GLN A 435 -5.25 9.82 -27.72
C GLN A 435 -5.81 10.11 -29.12
N GLN A 436 -5.98 9.09 -29.97
CA GLN A 436 -6.55 9.23 -31.31
C GLN A 436 -8.01 9.72 -31.30
N ALA A 437 -8.81 9.29 -30.32
CA ALA A 437 -10.19 9.74 -30.17
C ALA A 437 -10.25 11.24 -29.82
N VAL A 438 -9.36 11.71 -28.94
CA VAL A 438 -9.23 13.15 -28.62
C VAL A 438 -8.80 13.95 -29.85
N ASP A 439 -7.80 13.49 -30.59
CA ASP A 439 -7.33 14.16 -31.82
C ASP A 439 -8.45 14.30 -32.86
N ALA A 440 -9.24 13.24 -33.04
CA ALA A 440 -10.35 13.24 -33.99
C ALA A 440 -11.48 14.21 -33.60
N GLU A 441 -11.79 14.35 -32.31
CA GLU A 441 -12.74 15.36 -31.82
C GLU A 441 -12.22 16.79 -32.03
N GLN A 442 -10.94 17.04 -31.72
CA GLN A 442 -10.31 18.36 -31.89
C GLN A 442 -10.19 18.78 -33.36
N GLN A 443 -10.09 17.83 -34.28
CA GLN A 443 -10.11 18.14 -35.71
C GLN A 443 -11.52 18.54 -36.18
N ARG A 444 -12.55 17.81 -35.73
CA ARG A 444 -13.96 18.11 -36.07
C ARG A 444 -14.48 19.43 -35.49
N SER A 445 -13.89 19.94 -34.41
CA SER A 445 -14.29 21.23 -33.84
C SER A 445 -13.65 22.44 -34.53
N LYS A 446 -12.65 22.20 -35.40
CA LYS A 446 -11.98 23.24 -36.20
C LYS A 446 -12.59 23.39 -37.60
N ASP A 447 -13.24 22.35 -38.11
CA ASP A 447 -14.04 22.34 -39.33
C ASP A 447 -15.47 22.87 -39.07
#